data_AF-A0A353M0I1-F1
#
_entry.id   AF-A0A353M0I1-F1
#
_cell.length_a   1.000
_cell.length_b   1.000
_cell.length_c   1.000
_cell.angle_alpha   90.00
_cell.angle_beta   90.00
_cell.angle_gamma   90.00
#
_symmetry.space_group_name_H-M   'P 1'
#
loop_
_entity.id
_entity.type
_entity.pdbx_description
1 polymer ?
#
loop_
_entity_poly.entity_id
_entity_poly.type
_entity_poly.pdbx_seq_one_letter_code
_entity_poly.pdbx_strand_id
1 'polypeptide(L)'
;MPTCFHAGHRPQGGYWVAIAKYQSRMFGGDSAMRKFHQNRPSIYPFDPWQVVETEFDPEYNHRNEAIFSLGNGYMGLRGTFEEGLPSHIPSTPGAYINGIYETEPIVYGEFMAQQPTEYQSMINVTDWKGLKILVDSEEFSMFSGTVEGYSRTLDLKEGVLRRNLIWTSPKGRRMKISFERFISQAHQRLAFLRCSVTPLNFSGLITLRSHVNGAVTNYHHLREPALEVISTTHTNESGVMVSRTKNSGLTIACAVTHRTTPATPIMGSASTSCLDFLARFEGEDGQM
;
A
#
# COMPACT_ATOMS: atom_id res chain seq x y z
N MET A 1 -30.58 -24.44 38.55
CA MET A 1 -30.33 -24.82 39.96
C MET A 1 -28.91 -24.41 40.32
N PRO A 2 -28.66 -23.87 41.52
CA PRO A 2 -27.67 -22.81 41.73
C PRO A 2 -26.23 -23.34 41.83
N THR A 3 -25.31 -22.66 41.16
CA THR A 3 -23.86 -22.83 41.36
C THR A 3 -23.42 -22.01 42.58
N CYS A 4 -22.95 -22.72 43.60
CA CYS A 4 -22.27 -22.11 44.76
C CYS A 4 -20.93 -21.50 44.33
N PHE A 5 -20.69 -20.23 44.68
CA PHE A 5 -19.35 -19.65 44.69
C PHE A 5 -18.78 -19.80 46.11
N HIS A 6 -17.60 -20.43 46.24
CA HIS A 6 -16.79 -20.35 47.45
C HIS A 6 -15.70 -19.31 47.23
N ALA A 7 -15.68 -18.26 48.06
CA ALA A 7 -14.61 -17.27 48.11
C ALA A 7 -13.56 -17.69 49.15
N GLY A 8 -12.34 -17.93 48.71
CA GLY A 8 -11.17 -18.15 49.57
C GLY A 8 -10.14 -17.02 49.40
N HIS A 9 -9.62 -16.54 50.54
CA HIS A 9 -8.66 -15.44 50.65
C HIS A 9 -7.28 -15.74 49.99
N ARG A 10 -6.67 -14.71 49.39
CA ARG A 10 -5.34 -14.70 48.73
C ARG A 10 -4.16 -14.79 49.70
N PRO A 11 -2.99 -15.23 49.19
CA PRO A 11 -1.79 -14.40 49.23
C PRO A 11 -1.30 -13.99 47.82
N GLN A 12 -0.35 -13.05 47.82
CA GLN A 12 0.00 -12.08 46.78
C GLN A 12 0.68 -12.64 45.51
N GLY A 13 0.47 -11.95 44.38
CA GLY A 13 1.42 -11.90 43.26
C GLY A 13 1.24 -12.94 42.14
N GLY A 14 0.33 -12.69 41.19
CA GLY A 14 0.26 -13.43 39.92
C GLY A 14 -1.00 -13.12 39.13
N TYR A 15 -0.87 -12.67 37.88
CA TYR A 15 -2.00 -12.56 36.95
C TYR A 15 -2.25 -13.93 36.31
N TRP A 16 -3.47 -14.46 36.45
CA TRP A 16 -3.92 -15.62 35.70
C TRP A 16 -4.58 -15.16 34.41
N VAL A 17 -4.06 -15.59 33.26
CA VAL A 17 -4.85 -15.61 32.02
C VAL A 17 -5.69 -16.88 32.06
N ALA A 18 -6.98 -16.74 32.32
CA ALA A 18 -7.92 -17.84 32.19
C ALA A 18 -8.21 -18.08 30.70
N ILE A 19 -7.53 -19.05 30.09
CA ILE A 19 -7.97 -19.61 28.80
C ILE A 19 -9.09 -20.60 29.13
N ALA A 20 -10.34 -20.17 28.93
CA ALA A 20 -11.47 -21.08 28.97
C ALA A 20 -11.32 -22.10 27.82
N LYS A 21 -10.86 -23.31 28.12
CA LYS A 21 -11.02 -24.46 27.21
C LYS A 21 -12.51 -24.80 27.15
N TYR A 22 -13.18 -24.33 26.10
CA TYR A 22 -14.52 -24.79 25.77
C TYR A 22 -14.42 -26.22 25.25
N GLN A 23 -14.55 -27.21 26.14
CA GLN A 23 -14.83 -28.58 25.74
C GLN A 23 -16.31 -28.64 25.36
N SER A 24 -16.61 -28.65 24.06
CA SER A 24 -17.95 -29.00 23.60
C SER A 24 -18.21 -30.46 23.95
N ARG A 25 -19.02 -30.72 24.99
CA ARG A 25 -19.73 -31.99 25.11
C ARG A 25 -20.60 -32.12 23.87
N MET A 26 -20.31 -33.10 23.02
CA MET A 26 -21.20 -33.51 21.94
C MET A 26 -22.49 -34.04 22.57
N PHE A 27 -23.49 -33.18 22.69
CA PHE A 27 -24.88 -33.61 22.82
C PHE A 27 -25.45 -33.67 21.40
N GLY A 28 -25.88 -34.86 21.01
CA GLY A 28 -26.50 -35.12 19.72
C GLY A 28 -27.73 -34.24 19.50
N GLY A 29 -27.77 -33.64 18.33
CA GLY A 29 -28.84 -32.76 17.85
C GLY A 29 -28.23 -31.86 16.78
N ASP A 30 -28.70 -32.00 15.54
CA ASP A 30 -28.27 -31.23 14.36
C ASP A 30 -28.09 -29.75 14.69
N SER A 31 -26.85 -29.37 14.99
CA SER A 31 -26.49 -27.99 15.26
C SER A 31 -25.97 -27.40 13.97
N ALA A 32 -26.77 -26.56 13.35
CA ALA A 32 -26.32 -25.63 12.32
C ALA A 32 -25.02 -24.96 12.79
N MET A 33 -23.88 -25.38 12.20
CA MET A 33 -22.62 -24.67 12.41
C MET A 33 -22.87 -23.20 12.14
N ARG A 34 -22.53 -22.33 13.10
CA ARG A 34 -22.59 -20.88 12.88
C ARG A 34 -21.87 -20.58 11.56
N LYS A 35 -22.53 -19.85 10.66
CA LYS A 35 -22.01 -19.48 9.31
C LYS A 35 -20.55 -18.96 9.29
N PHE A 36 -20.04 -18.52 10.44
CA PHE A 36 -18.66 -18.03 10.63
C PHE A 36 -17.56 -19.10 10.61
N HIS A 37 -17.89 -20.39 10.75
CA HIS A 37 -16.90 -21.49 10.70
C HIS A 37 -17.03 -22.34 9.43
N GLN A 38 -17.55 -21.75 8.35
CA GLN A 38 -17.42 -22.40 7.05
C GLN A 38 -15.93 -22.39 6.65
N ASN A 39 -15.39 -23.56 6.32
CA ASN A 39 -14.07 -23.70 5.70
C ASN A 39 -14.11 -22.98 4.34
N ARG A 40 -13.89 -21.66 4.35
CA ARG A 40 -13.68 -20.91 3.13
C ARG A 40 -12.36 -21.38 2.52
N PRO A 41 -12.32 -21.61 1.20
CA PRO A 41 -11.06 -21.92 0.54
C PRO A 41 -10.08 -20.77 0.80
N SER A 42 -8.82 -21.11 1.05
CA SER A 42 -7.76 -20.11 1.17
C SER A 42 -7.67 -19.34 -0.15
N ILE A 43 -7.61 -18.01 -0.05
CA ILE A 43 -7.50 -17.14 -1.23
C ILE A 43 -6.04 -17.06 -1.71
N TYR A 44 -5.09 -17.35 -0.81
CA TYR A 44 -3.68 -17.45 -1.14
C TYR A 44 -3.25 -18.92 -1.11
N PRO A 45 -2.42 -19.38 -2.05
CA PRO A 45 -1.78 -20.68 -1.94
C PRO A 45 -0.89 -20.69 -0.69
N PHE A 46 -0.75 -21.86 -0.08
CA PHE A 46 0.12 -22.02 1.08
C PHE A 46 1.59 -21.94 0.66
N ASP A 47 2.32 -21.01 1.25
CA ASP A 47 3.78 -20.96 1.24
C ASP A 47 4.28 -20.58 2.65
N PRO A 48 5.32 -21.22 3.19
CA PRO A 48 5.80 -20.95 4.54
C PRO A 48 6.33 -19.52 4.77
N TRP A 49 6.74 -18.81 3.72
CA TRP A 49 7.40 -17.52 3.79
C TRP A 49 6.87 -16.49 2.81
N GLN A 50 5.90 -16.85 1.98
CA GLN A 50 5.34 -15.96 0.98
C GLN A 50 3.82 -15.87 1.09
N VAL A 51 3.30 -14.66 0.90
CA VAL A 51 1.90 -14.47 0.55
C VAL A 51 1.86 -14.20 -0.95
N VAL A 52 1.11 -15.00 -1.70
CA VAL A 52 1.08 -14.93 -3.16
C VAL A 52 -0.35 -14.70 -3.63
N GLU A 53 -0.55 -13.69 -4.47
CA GLU A 53 -1.75 -13.49 -5.27
C GLU A 53 -1.41 -13.86 -6.71
N THR A 54 -2.03 -14.92 -7.23
CA THR A 54 -1.76 -15.47 -8.57
C THR A 54 -2.65 -14.88 -9.66
N GLU A 55 -3.70 -14.17 -9.29
CA GLU A 55 -4.62 -13.50 -10.18
C GLU A 55 -5.14 -12.21 -9.54
N PHE A 56 -5.37 -11.20 -10.36
CA PHE A 56 -5.95 -9.95 -9.88
C PHE A 56 -7.47 -10.03 -9.93
N ASP A 57 -8.10 -10.02 -8.76
CA ASP A 57 -9.54 -9.88 -8.59
C ASP A 57 -9.85 -8.54 -7.92
N PRO A 58 -10.58 -7.62 -8.60
CA PRO A 58 -10.95 -6.33 -8.03
C PRO A 58 -11.75 -6.42 -6.72
N GLU A 59 -12.53 -7.48 -6.49
CA GLU A 59 -13.28 -7.68 -5.25
C GLU A 59 -12.35 -7.83 -4.04
N TYR A 60 -11.18 -8.41 -4.27
CA TYR A 60 -10.17 -8.66 -3.24
C TYR A 60 -9.15 -7.53 -3.07
N ASN A 61 -9.12 -6.57 -3.99
CA ASN A 61 -8.08 -5.55 -4.04
C ASN A 61 -7.91 -4.81 -2.70
N HIS A 62 -8.98 -4.23 -2.15
CA HIS A 62 -8.90 -3.41 -0.94
C HIS A 62 -8.30 -4.14 0.28
N ARG A 63 -8.66 -5.42 0.44
CA ARG A 63 -8.06 -6.30 1.45
C ARG A 63 -6.60 -6.58 1.12
N ASN A 64 -6.32 -6.93 -0.12
CA ASN A 64 -4.99 -7.34 -0.53
C ASN A 64 -3.99 -6.17 -0.39
N GLU A 65 -4.42 -4.92 -0.63
CA GLU A 65 -3.61 -3.75 -0.29
C GLU A 65 -3.16 -3.72 1.18
N ALA A 66 -3.97 -4.19 2.13
CA ALA A 66 -3.56 -4.31 3.52
C ALA A 66 -2.58 -5.48 3.72
N ILE A 67 -2.90 -6.65 3.17
CA ILE A 67 -2.07 -7.87 3.31
C ILE A 67 -0.67 -7.71 2.71
N PHE A 68 -0.57 -7.02 1.56
CA PHE A 68 0.68 -6.76 0.84
C PHE A 68 1.37 -5.46 1.28
N SER A 69 1.01 -4.90 2.45
CA SER A 69 1.65 -3.70 2.98
C SER A 69 3.10 -3.96 3.41
N LEU A 70 3.93 -2.94 3.25
CA LEU A 70 5.31 -2.93 3.72
C LEU A 70 5.45 -1.97 4.90
N GLY A 71 6.39 -2.26 5.81
CA GLY A 71 6.70 -1.34 6.91
C GLY A 71 7.91 -1.74 7.74
N ASN A 72 8.48 -0.77 8.44
CA ASN A 72 9.64 -0.93 9.32
C ASN A 72 9.44 -0.29 10.71
N GLY A 73 8.18 -0.01 11.08
CA GLY A 73 7.82 0.68 12.33
C GLY A 73 7.96 2.20 12.30
N TYR A 74 8.74 2.76 11.36
CA TYR A 74 8.82 4.20 11.11
C TYR A 74 7.97 4.62 9.90
N MET A 75 8.09 3.91 8.78
CA MET A 75 7.27 4.10 7.58
C MET A 75 6.40 2.88 7.33
N GLY A 76 5.21 3.13 6.77
CA GLY A 76 4.32 2.12 6.23
C GLY A 76 3.86 2.51 4.83
N LEU A 77 3.73 1.52 3.95
CA LEU A 77 3.20 1.71 2.60
C LEU A 77 2.22 0.59 2.30
N ARG A 78 0.99 0.96 1.94
CA ARG A 78 -0.03 -0.02 1.52
C ARG A 78 0.40 -0.71 0.23
N GLY A 79 -0.01 -1.97 0.11
CA GLY A 79 0.26 -2.87 -1.01
C GLY A 79 -0.38 -2.48 -2.35
N THR A 80 -0.67 -1.19 -2.60
CA THR A 80 -1.38 -0.73 -3.79
C THR A 80 -0.48 -0.73 -5.03
N PHE A 81 -1.08 -0.78 -6.22
CA PHE A 81 -0.36 -0.81 -7.48
C PHE A 81 0.32 0.52 -7.81
N GLU A 82 1.45 0.44 -8.50
CA GLU A 82 2.28 1.60 -8.88
C GLU A 82 1.56 2.52 -9.89
N GLU A 83 0.84 1.93 -10.85
CA GLU A 83 0.07 2.62 -11.89
C GLU A 83 -1.27 3.19 -11.41
N GLY A 84 -1.68 2.84 -10.18
CA GLY A 84 -2.98 3.17 -9.64
C GLY A 84 -4.10 2.31 -10.20
N LEU A 85 -5.32 2.52 -9.71
CA LEU A 85 -6.51 1.80 -10.14
C LEU A 85 -7.59 2.81 -10.59
N PRO A 86 -8.50 2.41 -11.48
CA PRO A 86 -9.68 3.22 -11.80
C PRO A 86 -10.50 3.54 -10.55
N SER A 87 -11.13 4.72 -10.52
CA SER A 87 -11.87 5.23 -9.35
C SER A 87 -13.05 4.36 -8.89
N HIS A 88 -13.59 3.50 -9.75
CA HIS A 88 -14.68 2.59 -9.42
C HIS A 88 -14.21 1.32 -8.69
N ILE A 89 -12.89 1.10 -8.60
CA ILE A 89 -12.31 -0.04 -7.89
C ILE A 89 -12.01 0.37 -6.45
N PRO A 90 -12.56 -0.34 -5.45
CA PRO A 90 -12.28 -0.05 -4.04
C PRO A 90 -10.77 -0.12 -3.76
N SER A 91 -10.20 1.01 -3.37
CA SER A 91 -8.78 1.18 -3.09
C SER A 91 -8.58 2.25 -2.03
N THR A 92 -7.56 2.08 -1.20
CA THR A 92 -7.12 3.08 -0.24
C THR A 92 -5.61 3.22 -0.32
N PRO A 93 -5.06 3.93 -1.31
CA PRO A 93 -3.64 4.23 -1.37
C PRO A 93 -3.19 4.95 -0.10
N GLY A 94 -2.07 4.52 0.48
CA GLY A 94 -1.63 5.05 1.76
C GLY A 94 -0.14 4.87 1.98
N ALA A 95 0.56 5.99 2.24
CA ALA A 95 1.89 6.03 2.81
C ALA A 95 1.77 6.71 4.19
N TYR A 96 2.44 6.17 5.19
CA TYR A 96 2.31 6.62 6.57
C TYR A 96 3.69 6.74 7.22
N ILE A 97 3.84 7.74 8.08
CA ILE A 97 5.03 7.91 8.93
C ILE A 97 4.55 7.91 10.38
N ASN A 98 5.18 7.08 11.20
CA ASN A 98 4.90 6.99 12.63
C ASN A 98 5.15 8.36 13.30
N GLY A 99 4.18 8.82 14.07
CA GLY A 99 4.20 10.14 14.72
C GLY A 99 3.70 11.29 13.84
N ILE A 100 3.34 11.06 12.58
CA ILE A 100 2.66 12.06 11.74
C ILE A 100 1.15 11.85 11.85
N TYR A 101 0.48 12.82 12.44
CA TYR A 101 -0.95 12.79 12.70
C TYR A 101 -1.57 14.17 12.45
N GLU A 102 -2.90 14.19 12.33
CA GLU A 102 -3.70 15.41 12.35
C GLU A 102 -4.62 15.41 13.57
N THR A 103 -4.90 16.60 14.08
CA THR A 103 -5.80 16.84 15.22
C THR A 103 -7.10 17.47 14.72
N GLU A 104 -8.25 16.96 15.17
CA GLU A 104 -9.55 17.56 14.91
C GLU A 104 -10.41 17.58 16.19
N PRO A 105 -11.33 18.55 16.34
CA PRO A 105 -12.26 18.58 17.47
C PRO A 105 -13.25 17.42 17.40
N ILE A 106 -13.52 16.79 18.56
CA ILE A 106 -14.56 15.77 18.66
C ILE A 106 -15.92 16.46 18.76
N VAL A 107 -16.89 15.98 17.97
CA VAL A 107 -18.30 16.41 18.06
C VAL A 107 -19.08 15.34 18.80
N TYR A 108 -19.46 15.63 20.03
CA TYR A 108 -20.33 14.78 20.83
C TYR A 108 -21.81 15.14 20.61
N GLY A 109 -22.69 14.13 20.64
CA GLY A 109 -24.14 14.35 20.66
C GLY A 109 -24.66 14.85 22.00
N GLU A 110 -23.94 14.54 23.09
CA GLU A 110 -24.26 14.96 24.46
C GLU A 110 -22.96 15.31 25.19
N PHE A 111 -22.99 16.40 25.96
CA PHE A 111 -21.82 16.85 26.73
C PHE A 111 -21.72 16.10 28.06
N MET A 112 -20.54 15.57 28.37
CA MET A 112 -20.15 15.12 29.70
C MET A 112 -18.85 15.77 30.14
N ALA A 113 -18.75 16.08 31.44
CA ALA A 113 -17.54 16.65 32.00
C ALA A 113 -16.33 15.71 31.79
N GLN A 114 -15.17 16.30 31.45
CA GLN A 114 -13.90 15.60 31.21
C GLN A 114 -13.86 14.69 29.98
N GLN A 115 -14.74 14.91 29.00
CA GLN A 115 -14.57 14.29 27.69
C GLN A 115 -13.36 14.89 26.95
N PRO A 116 -12.58 14.09 26.21
CA PRO A 116 -11.56 14.59 25.31
C PRO A 116 -12.16 15.59 24.32
N THR A 117 -11.54 16.74 24.13
CA THR A 117 -12.06 17.76 23.20
C THR A 117 -11.62 17.52 21.76
N GLU A 118 -10.58 16.72 21.57
CA GLU A 118 -9.91 16.50 20.29
C GLU A 118 -9.58 15.02 20.12
N TYR A 119 -9.53 14.58 18.86
CA TYR A 119 -9.00 13.29 18.48
C TYR A 119 -7.83 13.48 17.53
N GLN A 120 -6.93 12.50 17.53
CA GLN A 120 -5.77 12.47 16.66
C GLN A 120 -5.83 11.24 15.78
N SER A 121 -5.62 11.42 14.48
CA SER A 121 -5.54 10.32 13.53
C SER A 121 -4.24 10.40 12.75
N MET A 122 -3.58 9.26 12.58
CA MET A 122 -2.49 9.16 11.61
C MET A 122 -3.02 9.50 10.22
N ILE A 123 -2.22 10.20 9.44
CA ILE A 123 -2.62 10.67 8.11
C ILE A 123 -1.75 10.08 7.01
N ASN A 124 -2.35 9.98 5.83
CA ASN A 124 -1.66 9.72 4.60
C ASN A 124 -0.67 10.86 4.30
N VAL A 125 0.55 10.50 3.91
CA VAL A 125 1.59 11.43 3.43
C VAL A 125 1.82 11.24 1.94
N THR A 126 2.68 12.07 1.35
CA THR A 126 3.05 12.03 -0.07
C THR A 126 3.22 10.60 -0.62
N ASP A 127 2.47 10.25 -1.66
CA ASP A 127 2.63 8.98 -2.37
C ASP A 127 3.79 9.12 -3.35
N TRP A 128 4.91 8.46 -3.03
CA TRP A 128 6.16 8.51 -3.80
C TRP A 128 6.29 7.39 -4.83
N LYS A 129 5.41 6.38 -4.80
CA LYS A 129 5.60 5.13 -5.57
C LYS A 129 4.96 5.17 -6.96
N GLY A 130 4.24 6.24 -7.28
CA GLY A 130 3.46 6.33 -8.51
C GLY A 130 4.34 6.12 -9.74
N LEU A 131 3.92 5.23 -10.64
CA LEU A 131 4.65 4.95 -11.87
C LEU A 131 3.68 4.68 -13.02
N LYS A 132 3.86 5.41 -14.13
CA LYS A 132 3.15 5.16 -15.39
C LYS A 132 4.12 4.57 -16.41
N ILE A 133 3.64 3.57 -17.15
CA ILE A 133 4.38 2.88 -18.19
C ILE A 133 3.59 3.06 -19.48
N LEU A 134 4.22 3.59 -20.52
CA LEU A 134 3.62 3.74 -21.83
C LEU A 134 4.49 3.05 -22.86
N VAL A 135 3.86 2.33 -23.79
CA VAL A 135 4.49 1.86 -25.03
C VAL A 135 3.92 2.67 -26.19
N ASP A 136 4.78 3.44 -26.87
CA ASP A 136 4.44 4.55 -27.75
C ASP A 136 3.43 5.54 -27.14
N SER A 137 2.14 5.24 -27.27
CA SER A 137 1.03 6.07 -26.76
C SER A 137 -0.03 5.23 -26.03
N GLU A 138 0.25 3.96 -25.73
CA GLU A 138 -0.63 3.07 -24.98
C GLU A 138 -0.13 2.96 -23.54
N GLU A 139 -0.91 3.45 -22.58
CA GLU A 139 -0.61 3.36 -21.15
C GLU A 139 -0.97 1.96 -20.63
N PHE A 140 -0.05 1.36 -19.88
CA PHE A 140 -0.29 0.12 -19.15
C PHE A 140 -1.39 0.33 -18.10
N SER A 141 -2.35 -0.59 -18.09
CA SER A 141 -3.37 -0.68 -17.05
C SER A 141 -3.79 -2.13 -16.88
N MET A 142 -4.11 -2.52 -15.65
CA MET A 142 -4.71 -3.82 -15.34
C MET A 142 -6.12 -3.99 -15.94
N PHE A 143 -6.71 -2.93 -16.49
CA PHE A 143 -8.09 -2.89 -16.99
C PHE A 143 -8.19 -2.64 -18.51
N SER A 144 -7.07 -2.46 -19.20
CA SER A 144 -7.03 -2.34 -20.67
C SER A 144 -5.98 -3.28 -21.24
N GLY A 145 -6.22 -3.83 -22.43
CA GLY A 145 -5.37 -4.88 -23.00
C GLY A 145 -5.59 -6.24 -22.32
N THR A 146 -4.58 -7.10 -22.36
CA THR A 146 -4.63 -8.45 -21.78
C THR A 146 -3.45 -8.66 -20.84
N VAL A 147 -3.74 -9.15 -19.63
CA VAL A 147 -2.72 -9.47 -18.61
C VAL A 147 -2.59 -10.98 -18.47
N GLU A 148 -1.36 -11.48 -18.53
CA GLU A 148 -1.02 -12.90 -18.42
C GLU A 148 0.10 -13.09 -17.40
N GLY A 149 0.16 -14.27 -16.76
CA GLY A 149 1.25 -14.60 -15.83
C GLY A 149 1.36 -13.63 -14.65
N TYR A 150 0.25 -13.01 -14.25
CA TYR A 150 0.21 -12.10 -13.10
C TYR A 150 0.62 -12.84 -11.83
N SER A 151 1.44 -12.18 -11.02
CA SER A 151 1.70 -12.58 -9.65
C SER A 151 2.05 -11.36 -8.81
N ARG A 152 1.55 -11.31 -7.59
CA ARG A 152 2.00 -10.38 -6.54
C ARG A 152 2.39 -11.17 -5.31
N THR A 153 3.65 -11.05 -4.92
CA THR A 153 4.26 -11.86 -3.86
C THR A 153 4.89 -10.97 -2.80
N LEU A 154 4.42 -11.09 -1.55
CA LEU A 154 5.13 -10.56 -0.39
C LEU A 154 6.04 -11.65 0.16
N ASP A 155 7.35 -11.45 0.05
CA ASP A 155 8.35 -12.31 0.67
C ASP A 155 8.60 -11.85 2.11
N LEU A 156 8.24 -12.68 3.09
CA LEU A 156 8.34 -12.38 4.52
C LEU A 156 9.76 -12.58 5.06
N LYS A 157 10.64 -13.31 4.37
CA LYS A 157 12.05 -13.44 4.75
C LYS A 157 12.82 -12.18 4.40
N GLU A 158 12.58 -11.66 3.20
CA GLU A 158 13.31 -10.50 2.67
C GLU A 158 12.62 -9.18 2.97
N GLY A 159 11.31 -9.19 3.26
CA GLY A 159 10.51 -7.98 3.43
C GLY A 159 10.28 -7.22 2.12
N VAL A 160 10.19 -7.95 1.01
CA VAL A 160 10.12 -7.41 -0.36
C VAL A 160 8.78 -7.76 -0.99
N LEU A 161 8.11 -6.77 -1.58
CA LEU A 161 6.93 -6.99 -2.42
C LEU A 161 7.36 -7.02 -3.88
N ARG A 162 7.00 -8.10 -4.58
CA ARG A 162 7.25 -8.29 -6.01
C ARG A 162 5.94 -8.39 -6.76
N ARG A 163 5.87 -7.79 -7.94
CA ARG A 163 4.74 -7.96 -8.86
C ARG A 163 5.25 -8.20 -10.26
N ASN A 164 4.85 -9.30 -10.88
CA ASN A 164 5.26 -9.67 -12.23
C ASN A 164 4.02 -9.92 -13.09
N LEU A 165 4.07 -9.50 -14.34
CA LEU A 165 3.02 -9.78 -15.32
C LEU A 165 3.56 -9.63 -16.73
N ILE A 166 2.84 -10.20 -17.68
CA ILE A 166 2.99 -9.92 -19.10
C ILE A 166 1.74 -9.15 -19.53
N TRP A 167 1.93 -7.99 -20.14
CA TRP A 167 0.85 -7.17 -20.66
C TRP A 167 0.91 -7.12 -22.18
N THR A 168 -0.21 -7.39 -22.82
CA THR A 168 -0.43 -7.16 -24.24
C THR A 168 -1.33 -5.93 -24.39
N SER A 169 -0.80 -4.87 -25.02
CA SER A 169 -1.54 -3.65 -25.30
C SER A 169 -2.73 -3.91 -26.25
N PRO A 170 -3.73 -3.01 -26.30
CA PRO A 170 -4.81 -3.10 -27.29
C PRO A 170 -4.33 -3.21 -28.75
N LYS A 171 -3.18 -2.64 -29.10
CA LYS A 171 -2.56 -2.79 -30.44
C LYS A 171 -1.65 -4.02 -30.57
N GLY A 172 -1.65 -4.93 -29.60
CA GLY A 172 -0.95 -6.22 -29.68
C GLY A 172 0.52 -6.20 -29.26
N ARG A 173 1.00 -5.13 -28.62
CA ARG A 173 2.39 -5.05 -28.14
C ARG A 173 2.52 -5.70 -26.77
N ARG A 174 3.41 -6.68 -26.67
CA ARG A 174 3.58 -7.52 -25.50
C ARG A 174 4.86 -7.14 -24.77
N MET A 175 4.75 -6.86 -23.48
CA MET A 175 5.90 -6.61 -22.61
C MET A 175 5.76 -7.36 -21.28
N LYS A 176 6.89 -7.85 -20.76
CA LYS A 176 7.00 -8.29 -19.38
C LYS A 176 7.26 -7.07 -18.50
N ILE A 177 6.50 -6.93 -17.43
CA ILE A 177 6.64 -5.87 -16.44
C ILE A 177 6.93 -6.51 -15.09
N SER A 178 7.95 -6.02 -14.40
CA SER A 178 8.35 -6.51 -13.08
C SER A 178 8.58 -5.34 -12.14
N PHE A 179 7.88 -5.34 -11.02
CA PHE A 179 8.03 -4.39 -9.93
C PHE A 179 8.63 -5.09 -8.72
N GLU A 180 9.56 -4.41 -8.04
CA GLU A 180 10.09 -4.83 -6.76
C GLU A 180 10.20 -3.62 -5.84
N ARG A 181 9.68 -3.73 -4.62
CA ARG A 181 9.79 -2.67 -3.63
C ARG A 181 9.96 -3.19 -2.21
N PHE A 182 10.65 -2.40 -1.40
CA PHE A 182 10.81 -2.65 0.03
C PHE A 182 11.00 -1.33 0.80
N ILE A 183 10.74 -1.38 2.10
CA ILE A 183 11.10 -0.32 3.04
C ILE A 183 12.28 -0.83 3.85
N SER A 184 13.38 -0.08 3.90
CA SER A 184 14.62 -0.54 4.51
C SER A 184 14.45 -0.74 6.02
N GLN A 185 14.83 -1.93 6.50
CA GLN A 185 14.91 -2.21 7.94
C GLN A 185 16.19 -1.62 8.57
N ALA A 186 17.26 -1.44 7.79
CA ALA A 186 18.52 -0.87 8.26
C ALA A 186 18.50 0.66 8.31
N HIS A 187 17.84 1.30 7.35
CA HIS A 187 17.70 2.75 7.26
C HIS A 187 16.23 3.13 7.28
N GLN A 188 15.73 3.49 8.46
CA GLN A 188 14.30 3.64 8.72
C GLN A 188 13.56 4.60 7.77
N ARG A 189 14.27 5.54 7.15
CA ARG A 189 13.74 6.61 6.29
C ARG A 189 13.91 6.35 4.79
N LEU A 190 14.39 5.16 4.41
CA LEU A 190 14.60 4.80 3.00
C LEU A 190 13.61 3.73 2.55
N ALA A 191 13.09 3.91 1.34
CA ALA A 191 12.30 2.94 0.62
C ALA A 191 12.76 2.92 -0.84
N PHE A 192 12.55 1.79 -1.50
CA PHE A 192 13.04 1.56 -2.86
C PHE A 192 11.91 0.97 -3.70
N LEU A 193 11.84 1.41 -4.95
CA LEU A 193 11.00 0.85 -6.00
C LEU A 193 11.87 0.65 -7.24
N ARG A 194 11.85 -0.56 -7.78
CA ARG A 194 12.44 -0.93 -9.06
C ARG A 194 11.32 -1.36 -10.00
N CYS A 195 11.34 -0.83 -11.21
CA CYS A 195 10.50 -1.29 -12.31
C CYS A 195 11.41 -1.73 -13.46
N SER A 196 11.13 -2.89 -14.03
CA SER A 196 11.79 -3.41 -15.23
C SER A 196 10.72 -3.72 -16.28
N VAL A 197 11.00 -3.32 -17.52
CA VAL A 197 10.09 -3.51 -18.66
C VAL A 197 10.88 -4.15 -19.78
N THR A 198 10.44 -5.31 -20.23
CA THR A 198 11.09 -6.07 -21.31
C THR A 198 10.10 -6.25 -22.46
N PRO A 199 10.33 -5.64 -23.64
CA PRO A 199 9.56 -5.94 -24.85
C PRO A 199 9.68 -7.42 -25.22
N LEU A 200 8.58 -8.02 -25.68
CA LEU A 200 8.54 -9.45 -26.04
C LEU A 200 8.16 -9.72 -27.51
N ASN A 201 7.68 -8.72 -28.24
CA ASN A 201 7.29 -8.87 -29.65
C ASN A 201 7.31 -7.55 -30.45
N PHE A 202 7.97 -6.51 -29.93
CA PHE A 202 7.98 -5.20 -30.57
C PHE A 202 9.30 -4.48 -30.34
N SER A 203 9.59 -3.55 -31.24
CA SER A 203 10.53 -2.47 -31.01
C SER A 203 9.78 -1.15 -31.01
N GLY A 204 10.11 -0.24 -30.09
CA GLY A 204 9.42 1.05 -29.99
C GLY A 204 9.71 1.80 -28.71
N LEU A 205 9.07 2.96 -28.56
CA LEU A 205 9.37 3.89 -27.48
C LEU A 205 8.67 3.43 -26.20
N ILE A 206 9.44 3.16 -25.15
CA ILE A 206 8.92 2.94 -23.80
C ILE A 206 9.13 4.21 -23.00
N THR A 207 8.05 4.76 -22.44
CA THR A 207 8.11 5.90 -21.52
C THR A 207 7.77 5.43 -20.12
N LEU A 208 8.69 5.65 -19.19
CA LEU A 208 8.46 5.53 -17.76
C LEU A 208 8.27 6.92 -17.17
N ARG A 209 7.19 7.13 -16.42
CA ARG A 209 6.95 8.36 -15.67
C ARG A 209 6.75 8.02 -14.20
N SER A 210 7.72 8.40 -13.36
CA SER A 210 7.49 8.44 -11.92
C SER A 210 6.64 9.65 -11.58
N HIS A 211 5.64 9.45 -10.73
CA HIS A 211 4.70 10.46 -10.28
C HIS A 211 4.64 10.46 -8.75
N VAL A 212 5.19 11.51 -8.15
CA VAL A 212 5.12 11.76 -6.71
C VAL A 212 3.94 12.69 -6.44
N ASN A 213 2.91 12.17 -5.76
CA ASN A 213 1.67 12.88 -5.49
C ASN A 213 1.63 13.38 -4.03
N GLY A 214 1.61 14.69 -3.84
CA GLY A 214 1.41 15.35 -2.55
C GLY A 214 -0.04 15.67 -2.22
N ALA A 215 -0.94 15.67 -3.21
CA ALA A 215 -2.36 15.89 -3.03
C ALA A 215 -3.07 14.60 -2.61
N VAL A 216 -2.57 13.99 -1.54
CA VAL A 216 -3.13 12.74 -1.00
C VAL A 216 -4.38 13.01 -0.19
N THR A 217 -5.31 12.07 -0.25
CA THR A 217 -6.55 12.11 0.53
C THR A 217 -6.49 11.11 1.67
N ASN A 218 -7.21 11.43 2.75
CA ASN A 218 -7.50 10.51 3.83
C ASN A 218 -8.94 10.04 3.65
N TYR A 219 -9.13 8.72 3.55
CA TYR A 219 -10.44 8.14 3.23
C TYR A 219 -11.34 7.97 4.44
N HIS A 220 -10.76 8.04 5.65
CA HIS A 220 -11.44 7.77 6.89
C HIS A 220 -11.07 8.84 7.92
N HIS A 221 -12.06 9.22 8.74
CA HIS A 221 -11.95 10.06 9.94
C HIS A 221 -11.86 11.57 9.74
N LEU A 222 -11.13 12.08 8.75
CA LEU A 222 -10.95 13.53 8.59
C LEU A 222 -12.05 14.19 7.76
N ARG A 223 -12.44 15.42 8.15
CA ARG A 223 -13.45 16.22 7.44
C ARG A 223 -12.83 17.08 6.35
N GLU A 224 -11.59 17.50 6.57
CA GLU A 224 -10.82 18.36 5.67
C GLU A 224 -9.52 17.66 5.23
N PRO A 225 -8.93 18.05 4.08
CA PRO A 225 -7.59 17.59 3.73
C PRO A 225 -6.59 17.99 4.81
N ALA A 226 -5.91 17.01 5.40
CA ALA A 226 -4.98 17.23 6.52
C ALA A 226 -3.60 17.76 6.11
N LEU A 227 -3.19 17.54 4.86
CA LEU A 227 -1.84 17.83 4.41
C LEU A 227 -1.84 18.91 3.33
N GLU A 228 -1.03 19.94 3.51
CA GLU A 228 -0.80 21.00 2.54
C GLU A 228 0.62 20.94 2.01
N VAL A 229 0.81 20.99 0.69
CA VAL A 229 2.13 21.08 0.07
C VAL A 229 2.63 22.52 0.14
N ILE A 230 3.76 22.72 0.81
CA ILE A 230 4.38 24.03 1.04
C ILE A 230 5.34 24.39 -0.09
N SER A 231 6.11 23.41 -0.57
CA SER A 231 7.07 23.64 -1.65
C SER A 231 7.45 22.37 -2.37
N THR A 232 7.71 22.51 -3.66
CA THR A 232 8.28 21.47 -4.53
C THR A 232 9.55 21.99 -5.18
N THR A 233 10.64 21.24 -5.08
CA THR A 233 11.90 21.53 -5.77
C THR A 233 12.36 20.30 -6.52
N HIS A 234 13.03 20.48 -7.65
CA HIS A 234 13.51 19.37 -8.46
C HIS A 234 14.79 19.71 -9.21
N THR A 235 15.53 18.65 -9.53
CA THR A 235 16.47 18.57 -10.64
C THR A 235 15.87 17.63 -11.69
N ASN A 236 16.65 17.25 -12.69
CA ASN A 236 16.24 16.27 -13.69
C ASN A 236 15.95 14.87 -13.11
N GLU A 237 16.73 14.42 -12.14
CA GLU A 237 16.67 13.05 -11.61
C GLU A 237 16.09 12.97 -10.19
N SER A 238 16.05 14.09 -9.47
CA SER A 238 15.68 14.11 -8.05
C SER A 238 14.72 15.24 -7.74
N GLY A 239 13.97 15.10 -6.65
CA GLY A 239 13.13 16.19 -6.17
C GLY A 239 12.73 16.03 -4.73
N VAL A 240 12.31 17.14 -4.14
CA VAL A 240 11.87 17.23 -2.75
C VAL A 240 10.54 17.94 -2.70
N MET A 241 9.58 17.30 -2.03
CA MET A 241 8.29 17.86 -1.69
C MET A 241 8.20 18.05 -0.19
N VAL A 242 7.92 19.28 0.24
CA VAL A 242 7.71 19.62 1.65
C VAL A 242 6.24 19.90 1.86
N SER A 243 5.66 19.24 2.85
CA SER A 243 4.27 19.38 3.23
C SER A 243 4.14 19.65 4.73
N ARG A 244 3.02 20.24 5.14
CA ARG A 244 2.72 20.53 6.54
C ARG A 244 1.29 20.12 6.87
N THR A 245 1.10 19.57 8.06
CA THR A 245 -0.24 19.30 8.59
C THR A 245 -0.92 20.58 9.04
N LYS A 246 -2.22 20.69 8.83
CA LYS A 246 -2.95 21.95 9.04
C LYS A 246 -3.07 22.32 10.51
N ASN A 247 -3.52 21.40 11.36
CA ASN A 247 -3.81 21.72 12.76
C ASN A 247 -2.65 21.31 13.68
N SER A 248 -2.04 20.16 13.44
CA SER A 248 -0.91 19.69 14.27
C SER A 248 0.44 20.37 13.95
N GLY A 249 0.56 21.08 12.82
CA GLY A 249 1.74 21.88 12.43
C GLY A 249 3.01 21.07 12.12
N LEU A 250 2.90 19.75 11.97
CA LEU A 250 4.00 18.85 11.68
C LEU A 250 4.46 19.02 10.22
N THR A 251 5.77 19.10 10.00
CA THR A 251 6.36 19.26 8.66
C THR A 251 6.99 17.95 8.20
N ILE A 252 6.71 17.56 6.96
CA ILE A 252 7.20 16.33 6.33
C ILE A 252 7.90 16.71 5.03
N ALA A 253 9.07 16.12 4.78
CA ALA A 253 9.76 16.22 3.50
C ALA A 253 9.88 14.83 2.88
N CYS A 254 9.40 14.69 1.64
CA CYS A 254 9.56 13.51 0.81
C CYS A 254 10.58 13.84 -0.28
N ALA A 255 11.70 13.10 -0.31
CA ALA A 255 12.73 13.23 -1.33
C ALA A 255 12.80 11.96 -2.17
N VAL A 256 12.89 12.12 -3.49
CA VAL A 256 13.05 11.02 -4.45
C VAL A 256 14.27 11.27 -5.33
N THR A 257 14.89 10.18 -5.77
CA THR A 257 15.98 10.19 -6.75
C THR A 257 15.86 8.97 -7.65
N HIS A 258 16.16 9.15 -8.93
CA HIS A 258 15.94 8.14 -9.95
C HIS A 258 17.24 7.74 -10.63
N ARG A 259 17.32 6.45 -10.98
CA ARG A 259 18.40 5.89 -11.80
C ARG A 259 17.77 4.97 -12.83
N THR A 260 18.31 4.99 -14.04
CA THR A 260 17.83 4.21 -15.17
C THR A 260 18.91 3.25 -15.64
N THR A 261 18.50 2.10 -16.15
CA THR A 261 19.37 1.14 -16.82
C THR A 261 18.57 0.57 -18.00
N PRO A 262 19.06 0.70 -19.25
CA PRO A 262 20.26 1.44 -19.66
C PRO A 262 20.20 2.93 -19.26
N ALA A 263 21.35 3.58 -19.13
CA ALA A 263 21.39 4.98 -18.73
C ALA A 263 20.71 5.83 -19.80
N THR A 264 19.64 6.53 -19.42
CA THR A 264 18.89 7.45 -20.28
C THR A 264 18.63 8.76 -19.54
N PRO A 265 18.61 9.93 -20.21
CA PRO A 265 18.22 11.19 -19.58
C PRO A 265 16.85 11.11 -18.91
N ILE A 266 16.74 11.72 -17.73
CA ILE A 266 15.49 11.87 -17.00
C ILE A 266 15.10 13.34 -17.07
N MET A 267 13.83 13.62 -17.37
CA MET A 267 13.28 14.96 -17.36
C MET A 267 12.37 15.11 -16.15
N GLY A 268 12.89 15.80 -15.13
CA GLY A 268 12.16 16.17 -13.93
C GLY A 268 11.31 17.42 -14.19
N SER A 269 10.12 17.46 -13.60
CA SER A 269 9.27 18.64 -13.56
C SER A 269 8.46 18.65 -12.26
N ALA A 270 7.93 19.83 -11.90
CA ALA A 270 7.14 20.02 -10.70
C ALA A 270 5.90 20.85 -10.99
N SER A 271 4.80 20.49 -10.34
CA SER A 271 3.62 21.34 -10.16
C SER A 271 3.48 21.69 -8.67
N THR A 272 2.44 22.44 -8.30
CA THR A 272 2.20 22.85 -6.90
C THR A 272 2.18 21.68 -5.92
N SER A 273 1.67 20.52 -6.34
CA SER A 273 1.47 19.36 -5.46
C SER A 273 2.01 18.05 -6.02
N CYS A 274 2.77 18.08 -7.13
CA CYS A 274 3.30 16.88 -7.76
C CYS A 274 4.75 17.08 -8.22
N LEU A 275 5.53 15.99 -8.22
CA LEU A 275 6.79 15.89 -8.95
C LEU A 275 6.66 14.78 -9.99
N ASP A 276 7.15 15.03 -11.20
CA ASP A 276 7.11 14.08 -12.30
C ASP A 276 8.50 13.89 -12.88
N PHE A 277 8.91 12.64 -13.10
CA PHE A 277 10.21 12.29 -13.67
C PHE A 277 10.00 11.34 -14.85
N LEU A 278 10.33 11.82 -16.04
CA LEU A 278 10.08 11.11 -17.28
C LEU A 278 11.39 10.58 -17.88
N ALA A 279 11.44 9.28 -18.17
CA ALA A 279 12.53 8.61 -18.85
C ALA A 279 12.00 7.89 -20.10
N ARG A 280 12.74 7.96 -21.20
CA ARG A 280 12.39 7.33 -22.49
C ARG A 280 13.47 6.35 -22.90
N PHE A 281 13.03 5.20 -23.38
CA PHE A 281 13.88 4.09 -23.82
C PHE A 281 13.43 3.65 -25.19
N GLU A 282 14.37 3.39 -26.09
CA GLU A 282 14.10 2.58 -27.27
C GLU A 282 14.12 1.13 -26.82
N GLY A 283 12.96 0.48 -26.80
CA GLY A 283 12.83 -0.92 -26.49
C GLY A 283 13.08 -1.76 -27.74
N GLU A 284 13.88 -2.81 -27.62
CA GLU A 284 14.02 -3.87 -28.61
C GLU A 284 13.57 -5.20 -28.00
N ASP A 285 13.12 -6.13 -28.85
CA ASP A 285 12.62 -7.43 -28.42
C ASP A 285 13.69 -8.19 -27.59
N GLY A 286 13.32 -8.61 -26.39
CA GLY A 286 14.19 -9.32 -25.45
C GLY A 286 15.14 -8.45 -24.63
N GLN A 287 15.18 -7.12 -24.84
CA GLN A 287 16.02 -6.21 -24.04
C GLN A 287 15.34 -5.84 -22.71
N MET A 288 16.10 -5.89 -21.61
CA MET A 288 15.63 -5.55 -20.25
C MET A 288 16.03 -4.14 -19.83
#